data_AF-A0A6P7RGU3-F1
#
_entry.id   AF-A0A6P7RGU3-F1
#
_cell.length_a   1.000
_cell.length_b   1.000
_cell.length_c   1.000
_cell.angle_alpha   90.00
_cell.angle_beta   90.00
_cell.angle_gamma   90.00
#
_symmetry.space_group_name_H-M   'P 1'
#
loop_
_entity.id
_entity.type
_entity.pdbx_description
1 polymer ?
#
loop_
_entity_poly.entity_id
_entity_poly.type
_entity_poly.pdbx_seq_one_letter_code
_entity_poly.pdbx_strand_id
1 'polypeptide(L)'
;MGGSHSQDRGPGLAWETPPTAVDVASGCKVKKYETQPLDLDACSQDEGAVISKISEIPNRDGHATDEEKLASTSCAQKSAGAGVQGIEKETCQKMEKEELAVHGLLESSSEKAPVSVACGGESPLDGICLSEADKSAVLTLIREEIITKEIEANEWKKKYEETREEVLEMRKIVAEYEKTIAQMIEDEQRTSMSSQKSFQQLTMEKEQALADLNSVERSLSDLFRRYENLKGVLEGFKKNEEALKKCAQDYLARVKQEEQRYQALKVHAEEKLDRANEEIAQVRSKAKAESAALHAGLRKEQMKVESLERALQQKNQEIEELTKICDELIAKLGKTD
;
A
#
# COMPACT_ATOMS: atom_id res chain seq x y z
N MET A 1 1.94 -66.61 55.39
CA MET A 1 0.91 -67.29 54.57
C MET A 1 -0.41 -66.64 54.88
N GLY A 2 -0.98 -65.91 53.91
CA GLY A 2 -2.19 -65.11 54.08
C GLY A 2 -2.29 -64.19 52.87
N GLY A 3 -3.03 -64.64 51.86
CA GLY A 3 -3.18 -63.96 50.59
C GLY A 3 -4.21 -62.84 50.67
N SER A 4 -3.87 -61.69 50.09
CA SER A 4 -4.80 -60.60 49.82
C SER A 4 -4.91 -60.46 48.31
N HIS A 5 -6.00 -60.98 47.75
CA HIS A 5 -6.47 -60.67 46.40
C HIS A 5 -7.37 -59.45 46.51
N SER A 6 -6.90 -58.29 46.04
CA SER A 6 -7.76 -57.12 45.78
C SER A 6 -7.89 -56.94 44.28
N GLN A 7 -9.11 -57.14 43.80
CA GLN A 7 -9.58 -56.68 42.50
C GLN A 7 -9.56 -55.15 42.50
N ASP A 8 -8.90 -54.53 41.51
CA ASP A 8 -9.12 -53.12 41.22
C ASP A 8 -9.65 -52.95 39.80
N ARG A 9 -10.72 -52.17 39.71
CA ARG A 9 -11.56 -51.94 38.53
C ARG A 9 -10.88 -50.91 37.64
N GLY A 10 -10.83 -51.21 36.34
CA GLY A 10 -10.36 -50.26 35.33
C GLY A 10 -11.24 -48.99 35.27
N PRO A 11 -10.66 -47.82 34.95
CA PRO A 11 -11.42 -46.60 34.75
C PRO A 11 -12.15 -46.63 33.40
N GLY A 12 -13.44 -46.34 33.45
CA GLY A 12 -14.34 -46.23 32.31
C GLY A 12 -13.99 -45.06 31.40
N LEU A 13 -14.08 -45.32 30.10
CA LEU A 13 -13.99 -44.35 29.02
C LEU A 13 -15.15 -43.34 29.14
N ALA A 14 -14.82 -42.14 29.59
CA ALA A 14 -15.69 -40.97 29.48
C ALA A 14 -15.77 -40.56 28.00
N TRP A 15 -16.97 -40.63 27.44
CA TRP A 15 -17.30 -40.03 26.16
C TRP A 15 -17.59 -38.55 26.42
N GLU A 16 -16.59 -37.71 26.17
CA GLU A 16 -16.76 -36.26 26.14
C GLU A 16 -17.69 -35.88 24.98
N THR A 17 -18.73 -35.14 25.31
CA THR A 17 -19.75 -34.60 24.41
C THR A 17 -19.19 -33.35 23.70
N PRO A 18 -19.35 -33.19 22.38
CA PRO A 18 -18.86 -31.99 21.69
C PRO A 18 -19.80 -30.78 21.90
N PRO A 19 -19.29 -29.54 21.92
CA PRO A 19 -20.07 -28.35 22.23
C PRO A 19 -20.99 -27.93 21.07
N THR A 20 -22.16 -27.44 21.46
CA THR A 20 -23.23 -26.83 20.66
C THR A 20 -22.73 -25.74 19.72
N ALA A 21 -23.05 -25.90 18.42
CA ALA A 21 -22.85 -24.89 17.39
C ALA A 21 -23.92 -23.79 17.48
N VAL A 22 -23.44 -22.56 17.36
CA VAL A 22 -24.21 -21.30 17.38
C VAL A 22 -24.93 -21.10 16.04
N ASP A 23 -26.18 -20.65 16.13
CA ASP A 23 -27.10 -20.37 15.02
C ASP A 23 -26.52 -19.47 13.93
N VAL A 24 -26.60 -19.92 12.67
CA VAL A 24 -26.66 -19.05 11.49
C VAL A 24 -27.87 -19.46 10.66
N ALA A 25 -29.00 -18.82 10.93
CA ALA A 25 -30.18 -18.90 10.10
C ALA A 25 -30.05 -17.95 8.90
N SER A 26 -30.08 -18.49 7.68
CA SER A 26 -30.50 -17.72 6.50
C SER A 26 -31.04 -18.62 5.39
N GLY A 27 -32.34 -18.47 5.12
CA GLY A 27 -32.85 -18.41 3.75
C GLY A 27 -33.02 -19.72 2.98
N CYS A 28 -34.04 -20.48 3.35
CA CYS A 28 -34.59 -21.60 2.59
C CYS A 28 -35.08 -21.18 1.19
N LYS A 29 -34.71 -21.92 0.13
CA LYS A 29 -35.51 -22.03 -1.10
C LYS A 29 -35.41 -23.44 -1.68
N VAL A 30 -36.30 -24.31 -1.20
CA VAL A 30 -36.53 -25.66 -1.70
C VAL A 30 -37.04 -25.59 -3.15
N LYS A 31 -36.23 -26.07 -4.09
CA LYS A 31 -36.72 -26.53 -5.40
C LYS A 31 -36.84 -28.05 -5.32
N LYS A 32 -38.06 -28.56 -5.51
CA LYS A 32 -38.33 -29.99 -5.73
C LYS A 32 -37.68 -30.37 -7.06
N TYR A 33 -36.77 -31.35 -7.03
CA TYR A 33 -36.42 -32.11 -8.22
C TYR A 33 -36.64 -33.59 -7.94
N GLU A 34 -37.35 -34.16 -8.90
CA GLU A 34 -37.90 -35.49 -9.00
C GLU A 34 -36.79 -36.51 -9.26
N THR A 35 -36.82 -37.61 -8.52
CA THR A 35 -35.84 -38.69 -8.61
C THR A 35 -36.19 -39.58 -9.79
N GLN A 36 -35.29 -39.70 -10.77
CA GLN A 36 -35.28 -40.77 -11.78
C GLN A 36 -33.87 -41.34 -11.93
N PRO A 37 -33.75 -42.63 -12.34
CA PRO A 37 -32.76 -43.56 -11.81
C PRO A 37 -31.39 -43.53 -12.50
N LEU A 38 -30.43 -44.12 -11.78
CA LEU A 38 -29.06 -44.38 -12.17
C LEU A 38 -28.98 -45.47 -13.24
N ASP A 39 -28.39 -45.15 -14.40
CA ASP A 39 -27.78 -46.14 -15.28
C ASP A 39 -26.25 -46.08 -15.09
N LEU A 40 -25.72 -47.12 -14.47
CA LEU A 40 -24.29 -47.41 -14.41
C LEU A 40 -23.88 -48.06 -15.73
N ASP A 41 -23.07 -47.39 -16.53
CA ASP A 41 -22.32 -48.05 -17.61
C ASP A 41 -20.84 -48.13 -17.22
N ALA A 42 -20.34 -49.35 -17.21
CA ALA A 42 -18.97 -49.69 -16.90
C ALA A 42 -18.24 -49.95 -18.23
N CYS A 43 -17.24 -49.14 -18.56
CA CYS A 43 -16.28 -49.52 -19.60
C CYS A 43 -14.85 -49.12 -19.20
N SER A 44 -14.02 -50.15 -19.15
CA SER A 44 -12.60 -50.17 -18.84
C SER A 44 -11.75 -49.61 -20.01
N GLN A 45 -10.69 -48.87 -19.65
CA GLN A 45 -9.38 -48.71 -20.32
C GLN A 45 -9.33 -48.42 -21.83
N ASP A 46 -8.72 -47.29 -22.22
CA ASP A 46 -7.36 -47.28 -22.81
C ASP A 46 -6.78 -45.86 -22.89
N GLU A 47 -5.45 -45.80 -22.78
CA GLU A 47 -4.54 -44.69 -23.01
C GLU A 47 -4.58 -44.14 -24.45
N GLY A 48 -4.10 -42.91 -24.64
CA GLY A 48 -3.59 -42.50 -25.95
C GLY A 48 -4.16 -41.23 -26.56
N ALA A 49 -3.67 -40.10 -26.05
CA ALA A 49 -3.30 -38.89 -26.81
C ALA A 49 -4.40 -38.09 -27.57
N VAL A 50 -3.97 -36.86 -27.85
CA VAL A 50 -4.40 -35.90 -28.86
C VAL A 50 -5.37 -34.75 -28.43
N ILE A 51 -4.82 -33.53 -28.60
CA ILE A 51 -5.44 -32.22 -28.92
C ILE A 51 -5.93 -31.37 -27.70
N SER A 52 -5.10 -30.48 -27.14
CA SER A 52 -4.80 -29.10 -27.60
C SER A 52 -6.02 -28.17 -27.75
N LYS A 53 -6.28 -27.31 -26.74
CA LYS A 53 -6.70 -25.90 -26.93
C LYS A 53 -6.81 -25.16 -25.59
N ILE A 54 -5.74 -24.45 -25.21
CA ILE A 54 -5.88 -23.19 -24.45
C ILE A 54 -4.96 -22.19 -25.14
N SER A 55 -5.56 -21.07 -25.55
CA SER A 55 -4.98 -20.02 -26.38
C SER A 55 -3.74 -19.38 -25.77
N GLU A 56 -2.68 -19.28 -26.56
CA GLU A 56 -1.52 -18.42 -26.32
C GLU A 56 -1.90 -16.95 -26.53
N ILE A 57 -1.50 -16.09 -25.60
CA ILE A 57 -1.60 -14.63 -25.68
C ILE A 57 -0.37 -14.15 -26.48
N PRO A 58 -0.51 -13.34 -27.55
CA PRO A 58 0.65 -12.91 -28.31
C PRO A 58 1.42 -11.81 -27.56
N ASN A 59 2.71 -12.03 -27.39
CA ASN A 59 3.71 -11.01 -27.08
C ASN A 59 3.63 -9.88 -28.13
N ARG A 60 3.48 -8.63 -27.68
CA ARG A 60 3.79 -7.46 -28.50
C ARG A 60 5.16 -6.93 -28.09
N ASP A 61 6.14 -7.20 -28.93
CA ASP A 61 7.35 -6.41 -29.04
C ASP A 61 7.12 -5.24 -30.02
N GLY A 62 7.75 -4.11 -29.72
CA GLY A 62 7.94 -2.98 -30.64
C GLY A 62 7.41 -1.65 -30.12
N HIS A 63 8.26 -0.85 -29.50
CA HIS A 63 8.98 0.25 -30.17
C HIS A 63 9.72 1.13 -29.15
N ALA A 64 11.01 1.34 -29.44
CA ALA A 64 11.84 2.32 -28.79
C ALA A 64 11.46 3.74 -29.24
N THR A 65 11.43 4.68 -28.30
CA THR A 65 11.73 6.10 -28.52
C THR A 65 12.61 6.57 -27.36
N ASP A 66 13.90 6.67 -27.67
CA ASP A 66 14.89 7.50 -26.99
C ASP A 66 14.57 8.95 -27.30
N GLU A 67 14.32 9.78 -26.26
CA GLU A 67 14.58 11.23 -26.31
C GLU A 67 14.91 11.77 -24.89
N GLU A 68 16.19 12.11 -24.76
CA GLU A 68 16.75 13.30 -24.11
C GLU A 68 17.14 13.31 -22.61
N LYS A 69 18.46 13.46 -22.46
CA LYS A 69 19.19 14.00 -21.32
C LYS A 69 18.78 15.43 -21.00
N LEU A 70 18.70 15.75 -19.70
CA LEU A 70 19.42 16.91 -19.18
C LEU A 70 20.27 16.51 -17.98
N ALA A 71 21.56 16.71 -18.15
CA ALA A 71 22.57 16.68 -17.11
C ALA A 71 22.55 18.00 -16.32
N SER A 72 22.87 17.92 -15.04
CA SER A 72 23.94 18.71 -14.39
C SER A 72 24.09 18.22 -12.94
N THR A 73 25.21 17.61 -12.53
CA THR A 73 26.47 18.25 -12.07
C THR A 73 26.20 19.26 -10.93
N SER A 74 26.79 19.19 -9.73
CA SER A 74 28.18 18.88 -9.36
C SER A 74 28.36 18.60 -7.85
N CYS A 75 29.37 17.76 -7.57
CA CYS A 75 30.35 17.77 -6.47
C CYS A 75 30.00 18.14 -5.01
N ALA A 76 30.36 17.16 -4.17
CA ALA A 76 30.94 17.25 -2.82
C ALA A 76 31.53 18.60 -2.39
N GLN A 77 31.25 19.01 -1.14
CA GLN A 77 32.26 19.22 -0.10
C GLN A 77 31.61 19.49 1.28
N LYS A 78 32.49 19.40 2.29
CA LYS A 78 32.29 19.14 3.71
C LYS A 78 32.58 20.39 4.53
N SER A 79 31.74 20.73 5.51
CA SER A 79 32.07 21.40 6.79
C SER A 79 30.78 21.52 7.62
N ALA A 80 30.65 20.97 8.84
CA ALA A 80 31.25 21.38 10.10
C ALA A 80 30.99 22.86 10.44
N GLY A 81 30.07 23.14 11.38
CA GLY A 81 29.92 24.48 11.94
C GLY A 81 28.65 24.74 12.75
N ALA A 82 28.72 24.44 14.06
CA ALA A 82 28.13 25.17 15.19
C ALA A 82 26.67 25.65 15.13
N GLY A 83 25.84 25.00 15.96
CA GLY A 83 24.65 25.61 16.50
C GLY A 83 25.00 26.72 17.49
N VAL A 84 24.27 27.83 17.42
CA VAL A 84 24.19 28.82 18.49
C VAL A 84 22.72 29.05 18.77
N GLN A 85 22.36 28.81 20.03
CA GLN A 85 21.06 29.00 20.63
C GLN A 85 20.70 30.50 20.64
N GLY A 86 19.41 30.78 20.46
CA GLY A 86 18.83 32.08 20.83
C GLY A 86 18.66 32.23 22.34
N ILE A 87 17.87 33.24 22.74
CA ILE A 87 17.58 33.77 24.11
C ILE A 87 18.52 34.99 24.34
N GLU A 88 18.13 36.27 24.50
CA GLU A 88 16.90 36.94 24.99
C GLU A 88 16.69 38.30 24.30
N LYS A 89 15.41 38.68 24.15
CA LYS A 89 14.95 40.07 23.99
C LYS A 89 14.48 40.57 25.34
N GLU A 90 15.08 41.65 25.85
CA GLU A 90 14.39 42.77 26.48
C GLU A 90 15.40 43.88 26.79
N THR A 91 15.15 45.12 26.37
CA THR A 91 15.19 46.31 27.23
C THR A 91 14.62 47.53 26.48
N CYS A 92 13.71 48.17 27.20
CA CYS A 92 13.05 49.47 27.09
C CYS A 92 13.57 50.59 26.17
N GLN A 93 12.55 51.27 25.64
CA GLN A 93 12.43 52.66 25.22
C GLN A 93 13.27 53.65 26.04
N LYS A 94 13.92 54.61 25.35
CA LYS A 94 13.63 56.07 25.41
C LYS A 94 14.57 56.79 24.44
N MET A 95 14.06 57.53 23.46
CA MET A 95 14.80 58.65 22.90
C MET A 95 13.83 59.77 22.59
N GLU A 96 14.15 60.92 23.18
CA GLU A 96 13.34 62.11 23.25
C GLU A 96 13.32 62.80 21.88
N LYS A 97 12.12 63.23 21.49
CA LYS A 97 11.85 63.99 20.29
C LYS A 97 12.09 65.46 20.63
N GLU A 98 13.25 65.99 20.28
CA GLU A 98 13.45 67.44 20.21
C GLU A 98 13.03 67.93 18.83
N GLU A 99 11.89 68.62 18.82
CA GLU A 99 11.33 69.34 17.71
C GLU A 99 11.86 70.78 17.78
N LEU A 100 12.89 71.09 17.00
CA LEU A 100 13.31 72.48 16.80
C LEU A 100 12.52 73.09 15.64
N ALA A 101 11.44 73.75 16.02
CA ALA A 101 10.67 74.64 15.18
C ALA A 101 11.54 75.82 14.70
N VAL A 102 11.74 75.86 13.38
CA VAL A 102 11.59 77.02 12.51
C VAL A 102 11.51 78.38 13.23
N HIS A 103 12.55 79.19 13.06
CA HIS A 103 12.36 80.63 12.91
C HIS A 103 13.24 81.12 11.76
N GLY A 104 12.58 81.41 10.63
CA GLY A 104 13.19 82.06 9.48
C GLY A 104 13.57 83.49 9.82
N LEU A 105 14.71 83.91 9.31
CA LEU A 105 15.05 85.32 9.18
C LEU A 105 15.33 85.59 7.70
N LEU A 106 14.34 86.21 7.08
CA LEU A 106 14.32 86.66 5.69
C LEU A 106 15.03 88.01 5.59
N GLU A 107 15.96 88.12 4.64
CA GLU A 107 16.46 89.39 4.11
C GLU A 107 15.34 90.19 3.43
N SER A 108 15.27 91.49 3.67
CA SER A 108 15.05 92.54 2.64
C SER A 108 15.40 93.90 3.28
N SER A 109 16.48 94.54 2.82
CA SER A 109 16.52 95.60 1.80
C SER A 109 15.92 96.96 2.20
N SER A 110 16.83 97.94 2.25
CA SER A 110 16.70 99.32 1.74
C SER A 110 15.65 100.25 2.36
N GLU A 111 16.10 101.28 3.09
CA GLU A 111 15.78 102.68 2.74
C GLU A 111 16.67 103.71 3.48
N LYS A 112 16.93 104.81 2.78
CA LYS A 112 17.88 105.87 3.09
C LYS A 112 17.19 107.08 3.75
N ALA A 113 17.87 107.64 4.76
CA ALA A 113 18.04 109.07 5.10
C ALA A 113 16.86 109.88 5.73
N PRO A 114 17.12 111.07 6.30
CA PRO A 114 18.26 111.52 7.12
C PRO A 114 17.82 112.12 8.48
N VAL A 115 18.75 112.10 9.45
CA VAL A 115 18.64 112.87 10.70
C VAL A 115 19.03 114.33 10.41
N SER A 116 18.09 115.23 10.65
CA SER A 116 18.26 116.68 10.63
C SER A 116 19.15 117.15 11.77
N VAL A 117 20.31 117.74 11.45
CA VAL A 117 21.04 118.65 12.34
C VAL A 117 21.12 120.00 11.63
N ALA A 118 20.39 120.95 12.19
CA ALA A 118 20.56 122.36 11.93
C ALA A 118 21.55 122.92 12.96
N CYS A 119 22.70 123.38 12.49
CA CYS A 119 23.54 124.42 13.11
C CYS A 119 24.05 125.22 11.91
N GLY A 120 23.62 126.46 11.69
CA GLY A 120 24.00 127.57 12.55
C GLY A 120 25.30 128.12 11.97
N GLY A 121 25.17 129.08 11.05
CA GLY A 121 26.27 129.52 10.23
C GLY A 121 27.30 130.34 10.98
N GLU A 122 28.54 130.25 10.52
CA GLU A 122 29.49 131.35 10.57
C GLU A 122 30.60 131.07 9.56
N SER A 123 30.55 131.83 8.46
CA SER A 123 31.69 132.06 7.61
C SER A 123 32.59 133.06 8.34
N PRO A 124 33.86 132.71 8.53
CA PRO A 124 34.90 133.69 8.25
C PRO A 124 35.94 133.04 7.33
N LEU A 125 35.71 133.18 6.02
CA LEU A 125 36.83 133.37 5.11
C LEU A 125 37.32 134.80 5.33
N ASP A 126 38.48 134.95 5.97
CA ASP A 126 39.52 135.92 5.58
C ASP A 126 40.60 135.95 6.66
N GLY A 127 41.86 135.68 6.27
CA GLY A 127 42.98 135.89 7.19
C GLY A 127 44.25 135.09 6.97
N ILE A 128 44.39 134.32 5.88
CA ILE A 128 45.70 133.82 5.45
C ILE A 128 45.90 134.24 4.00
N CYS A 129 46.91 135.09 3.76
CA CYS A 129 47.34 135.46 2.42
C CYS A 129 47.99 134.23 1.76
N LEU A 130 47.15 133.35 1.24
CA LEU A 130 47.54 132.22 0.39
C LEU A 130 47.63 132.74 -1.04
N SER A 131 48.79 132.57 -1.66
CA SER A 131 49.05 132.87 -3.07
C SER A 131 48.02 132.15 -3.96
N GLU A 132 47.76 132.66 -5.18
CA GLU A 132 46.93 131.94 -6.19
C GLU A 132 47.48 130.52 -6.44
N ALA A 133 48.79 130.34 -6.30
CA ALA A 133 49.46 129.04 -6.31
C ALA A 133 49.07 128.13 -5.12
N ASP A 134 48.90 128.68 -3.92
CA ASP A 134 48.56 127.93 -2.71
C ASP A 134 47.09 127.45 -2.74
N LYS A 135 46.17 128.28 -3.26
CA LYS A 135 44.77 127.86 -3.51
C LYS A 135 44.69 126.73 -4.54
N SER A 136 45.50 126.80 -5.59
CA SER A 136 45.61 125.71 -6.57
C SER A 136 46.21 124.45 -5.95
N ALA A 137 47.22 124.58 -5.10
CA ALA A 137 47.85 123.44 -4.41
C ALA A 137 46.86 122.71 -3.48
N VAL A 138 46.05 123.45 -2.71
CA VAL A 138 45.00 122.87 -1.84
C VAL A 138 43.94 122.14 -2.65
N LEU A 139 43.48 122.69 -3.77
CA LEU A 139 42.50 122.01 -4.64
C LEU A 139 43.08 120.74 -5.28
N THR A 140 44.36 120.74 -5.67
CA THR A 140 45.05 119.55 -6.18
C THR A 140 45.14 118.47 -5.10
N LEU A 141 45.52 118.81 -3.86
CA LEU A 141 45.56 117.87 -2.74
C LEU A 141 44.18 117.28 -2.42
N ILE A 142 43.12 118.11 -2.44
CA ILE A 142 41.74 117.61 -2.25
C ILE A 142 41.33 116.67 -3.38
N ARG A 143 41.69 116.98 -4.63
CA ARG A 143 41.40 116.10 -5.78
C ARG A 143 42.18 114.80 -5.70
N GLU A 144 43.46 114.85 -5.34
CA GLU A 144 44.29 113.68 -5.12
C GLU A 144 43.74 112.81 -3.98
N GLU A 145 43.32 113.40 -2.86
CA GLU A 145 42.68 112.69 -1.75
C GLU A 145 41.33 112.08 -2.14
N ILE A 146 40.51 112.75 -2.95
CA ILE A 146 39.26 112.18 -3.48
C ILE A 146 39.57 110.97 -4.37
N ILE A 147 40.57 111.09 -5.25
CA ILE A 147 40.98 110.01 -6.15
C ILE A 147 41.53 108.82 -5.36
N THR A 148 42.37 109.03 -4.35
CA THR A 148 42.87 107.95 -3.49
C THR A 148 41.74 107.29 -2.72
N LYS A 149 40.81 108.06 -2.14
CA LYS A 149 39.63 107.52 -1.44
C LYS A 149 38.70 106.74 -2.37
N GLU A 150 38.55 107.18 -3.63
CA GLU A 150 37.76 106.48 -4.64
C GLU A 150 38.44 105.18 -5.09
N ILE A 151 39.76 105.17 -5.23
CA ILE A 151 40.55 103.95 -5.50
C ILE A 151 40.42 102.97 -4.33
N GLU A 152 40.64 103.41 -3.09
CA GLU A 152 40.48 102.59 -1.88
C GLU A 152 39.07 101.99 -1.80
N ALA A 153 38.03 102.78 -2.03
CA ALA A 153 36.64 102.32 -2.02
C ALA A 153 36.38 101.26 -3.10
N ASN A 154 36.91 101.45 -4.32
CA ASN A 154 36.81 100.49 -5.40
C ASN A 154 37.58 99.20 -5.12
N GLU A 155 38.75 99.27 -4.49
CA GLU A 155 39.52 98.11 -4.05
C GLU A 155 38.76 97.30 -2.99
N TRP A 156 38.18 97.97 -1.99
CA TRP A 156 37.34 97.32 -0.98
C TRP A 156 36.10 96.70 -1.57
N LYS A 157 35.46 97.37 -2.54
CA LYS A 157 34.32 96.83 -3.28
C LYS A 157 34.70 95.56 -4.03
N LYS A 158 35.82 95.57 -4.74
CA LYS A 158 36.33 94.39 -5.46
C LYS A 158 36.63 93.23 -4.50
N LYS A 159 37.35 93.48 -3.39
CA LYS A 159 37.62 92.45 -2.36
C LYS A 159 36.33 91.86 -1.77
N TYR A 160 35.35 92.71 -1.50
CA TYR A 160 34.04 92.27 -1.02
C TYR A 160 33.31 91.41 -2.05
N GLU A 161 33.32 91.81 -3.33
CA GLU A 161 32.73 91.03 -4.41
C GLU A 161 33.43 89.67 -4.59
N GLU A 162 34.76 89.62 -4.55
CA GLU A 162 35.56 88.38 -4.60
C GLU A 162 35.22 87.44 -3.43
N THR A 163 35.24 87.92 -2.18
CA THR A 163 34.86 87.09 -1.02
C THR A 163 33.39 86.65 -1.08
N ARG A 164 32.50 87.49 -1.63
CA ARG A 164 31.10 87.11 -1.84
C ARG A 164 30.98 85.95 -2.84
N GLU A 165 31.75 85.97 -3.91
CA GLU A 165 31.79 84.89 -4.90
C GLU A 165 32.34 83.59 -4.29
N GLU A 166 33.43 83.63 -3.52
CA GLU A 166 33.98 82.46 -2.80
C GLU A 166 32.95 81.83 -1.85
N VAL A 167 32.21 82.65 -1.09
CA VAL A 167 31.14 82.17 -0.21
C VAL A 167 30.01 81.51 -1.02
N LEU A 168 29.67 82.04 -2.19
CA LEU A 168 28.67 81.43 -3.07
C LEU A 168 29.14 80.09 -3.63
N GLU A 169 30.42 79.96 -3.97
CA GLU A 169 31.00 78.69 -4.41
C GLU A 169 31.01 77.65 -3.29
N MET A 170 31.41 78.03 -2.08
CA MET A 170 31.35 77.16 -0.91
C MET A 170 29.91 76.70 -0.62
N ARG A 171 28.92 77.60 -0.74
CA ARG A 171 27.50 77.23 -0.59
C ARG A 171 27.06 76.20 -1.63
N LYS A 172 27.51 76.31 -2.89
CA LYS A 172 27.22 75.30 -3.92
C LYS A 172 27.79 73.94 -3.54
N ILE A 173 29.05 73.91 -3.08
CA ILE A 173 29.70 72.67 -2.65
C ILE A 173 28.94 72.02 -1.47
N VAL A 174 28.57 72.81 -0.46
CA VAL A 174 27.78 72.31 0.69
C VAL A 174 26.44 71.75 0.24
N ALA A 175 25.71 72.46 -0.64
CA ALA A 175 24.43 71.98 -1.16
C ALA A 175 24.56 70.63 -1.92
N GLU A 176 25.63 70.43 -2.68
CA GLU A 176 25.90 69.15 -3.35
C GLU A 176 26.25 68.04 -2.35
N TYR A 177 26.99 68.33 -1.26
CA TYR A 177 27.23 67.36 -0.20
C TYR A 177 25.95 67.00 0.56
N GLU A 178 25.13 67.98 0.91
CA GLU A 178 23.81 67.77 1.55
C GLU A 178 22.94 66.86 0.69
N LYS A 179 22.88 67.12 -0.63
CA LYS A 179 22.16 66.28 -1.58
C LYS A 179 22.71 64.85 -1.64
N THR A 180 24.04 64.71 -1.65
CA THR A 180 24.69 63.39 -1.68
C THR A 180 24.39 62.60 -0.41
N ILE A 181 24.45 63.23 0.76
CA ILE A 181 24.15 62.60 2.05
C ILE A 181 22.66 62.19 2.10
N ALA A 182 21.75 63.07 1.68
CA ALA A 182 20.32 62.76 1.63
C ALA A 182 20.04 61.56 0.71
N GLN A 183 20.64 61.53 -0.48
CA GLN A 183 20.51 60.41 -1.41
C GLN A 183 21.04 59.10 -0.81
N MET A 184 22.20 59.12 -0.13
CA MET A 184 22.75 57.93 0.52
C MET A 184 21.82 57.37 1.60
N ILE A 185 21.20 58.23 2.42
CA ILE A 185 20.24 57.82 3.44
C ILE A 185 19.00 57.18 2.80
N GLU A 186 18.45 57.81 1.75
CA GLU A 186 17.30 57.27 1.03
C GLU A 186 17.60 55.93 0.36
N ASP A 187 18.78 55.79 -0.24
CA ASP A 187 19.21 54.55 -0.90
C ASP A 187 19.43 53.42 0.12
N GLU A 188 20.02 53.73 1.28
CA GLU A 188 20.17 52.77 2.38
C GLU A 188 18.81 52.33 2.92
N GLN A 189 17.89 53.27 3.17
CA GLN A 189 16.53 52.96 3.60
C GLN A 189 15.77 52.12 2.55
N ARG A 190 15.87 52.48 1.27
CA ARG A 190 15.23 51.75 0.17
C ARG A 190 15.77 50.33 0.06
N THR A 191 17.10 50.18 0.18
CA THR A 191 17.77 48.87 0.14
C THR A 191 17.41 48.02 1.34
N SER A 192 17.37 48.61 2.55
CA SER A 192 16.94 47.95 3.78
C SER A 192 15.49 47.46 3.72
N MET A 193 14.57 48.30 3.25
CA MET A 193 13.16 47.91 3.08
C MET A 193 12.98 46.83 2.00
N SER A 194 13.76 46.88 0.92
CA SER A 194 13.75 45.84 -0.13
C SER A 194 14.27 44.51 0.39
N SER A 195 15.40 44.51 1.12
CA SER A 195 15.98 43.31 1.70
C SER A 195 15.08 42.73 2.81
N GLN A 196 14.44 43.57 3.62
CA GLN A 196 13.46 43.13 4.62
C GLN A 196 12.25 42.45 3.99
N LYS A 197 11.69 42.99 2.90
CA LYS A 197 10.59 42.35 2.16
C LYS A 197 11.02 41.01 1.58
N SER A 198 12.21 40.96 0.96
CA SER A 198 12.80 39.73 0.43
C SER A 198 12.98 38.67 1.54
N PHE A 199 13.49 39.07 2.70
CA PHE A 199 13.65 38.19 3.86
C PHE A 199 12.31 37.64 4.37
N GLN A 200 11.28 38.48 4.46
CA GLN A 200 9.93 38.05 4.85
C GLN A 200 9.35 37.05 3.86
N GLN A 201 9.51 37.31 2.55
CA GLN A 201 9.07 36.39 1.51
C GLN A 201 9.76 35.01 1.63
N LEU A 202 11.09 35.00 1.76
CA LEU A 202 11.85 33.75 1.95
C LEU A 202 11.45 33.01 3.22
N THR A 203 11.08 33.74 4.29
CA THR A 203 10.59 33.14 5.52
C THR A 203 9.24 32.45 5.31
N MET A 204 8.31 33.09 4.62
CA MET A 204 7.01 32.49 4.29
C MET A 204 7.17 31.27 3.37
N GLU A 205 8.05 31.34 2.36
CA GLU A 205 8.34 30.21 1.47
C GLU A 205 8.95 29.03 2.23
N LYS A 206 9.87 29.30 3.18
CA LYS A 206 10.43 28.28 4.08
C LYS A 206 9.35 27.63 4.94
N GLU A 207 8.47 28.41 5.56
CA GLU A 207 7.38 27.90 6.40
C GLU A 207 6.41 27.04 5.59
N GLN A 208 6.07 27.48 4.37
CA GLN A 208 5.25 26.72 3.43
C GLN A 208 5.92 25.38 3.08
N ALA A 209 7.20 25.38 2.70
CA ALA A 209 7.94 24.15 2.38
C ALA A 209 8.01 23.18 3.58
N LEU A 210 8.15 23.70 4.80
CA LEU A 210 8.08 22.88 6.02
C LEU A 210 6.68 22.28 6.23
N ALA A 211 5.62 23.04 5.98
CA ALA A 211 4.25 22.53 6.08
C ALA A 211 3.99 21.41 5.06
N ASP A 212 4.48 21.57 3.83
CA ASP A 212 4.36 20.59 2.76
C ASP A 212 5.16 19.32 3.07
N LEU A 213 6.40 19.46 3.58
CA LEU A 213 7.21 18.33 4.03
C LEU A 213 6.48 17.53 5.13
N ASN A 214 5.98 18.22 6.16
CA ASN A 214 5.23 17.58 7.24
C ASN A 214 3.96 16.87 6.71
N SER A 215 3.30 17.43 5.69
CA SER A 215 2.14 16.80 5.04
C SER A 215 2.53 15.47 4.38
N VAL A 216 3.62 15.47 3.62
CA VAL A 216 4.15 14.26 2.98
C VAL A 216 4.54 13.21 4.02
N GLU A 217 5.25 13.59 5.09
CA GLU A 217 5.64 12.69 6.17
C GLU A 217 4.45 12.03 6.87
N ARG A 218 3.37 12.80 7.11
CA ARG A 218 2.12 12.24 7.65
C ARG A 218 1.48 11.23 6.69
N SER A 219 1.38 11.59 5.40
CA SER A 219 0.78 10.71 4.38
C SER A 219 1.58 9.41 4.19
N LEU A 220 2.91 9.49 4.29
CA LEU A 220 3.81 8.34 4.22
C LEU A 220 3.64 7.43 5.43
N SER A 221 3.54 8.00 6.64
CA SER A 221 3.27 7.26 7.87
C SER A 221 1.94 6.49 7.79
N ASP A 222 0.90 7.13 7.24
CA ASP A 222 -0.38 6.49 6.99
C ASP A 222 -0.31 5.37 5.95
N LEU A 223 0.47 5.56 4.89
CA LEU A 223 0.72 4.53 3.89
C LEU A 223 1.39 3.30 4.52
N PHE A 224 2.43 3.49 5.33
CA PHE A 224 3.10 2.40 6.05
C PHE A 224 2.15 1.65 6.97
N ARG A 225 1.32 2.37 7.73
CA ARG A 225 0.31 1.75 8.59
C ARG A 225 -0.70 0.92 7.80
N ARG A 226 -1.20 1.43 6.66
CA ARG A 226 -2.11 0.68 5.77
C ARG A 226 -1.43 -0.54 5.17
N TYR A 227 -0.17 -0.40 4.77
CA TYR A 227 0.62 -1.48 4.22
C TYR A 227 0.82 -2.62 5.22
N GLU A 228 1.25 -2.31 6.46
CA GLU A 228 1.43 -3.34 7.48
C GLU A 228 0.10 -4.02 7.87
N ASN A 229 -1.00 -3.26 7.91
CA ASN A 229 -2.34 -3.85 8.10
C ASN A 229 -2.69 -4.83 6.96
N LEU A 230 -2.51 -4.41 5.71
CA LEU A 230 -2.79 -5.25 4.54
C LEU A 230 -1.91 -6.51 4.53
N LYS A 231 -0.63 -6.36 4.85
CA LYS A 231 0.31 -7.46 4.99
C LYS A 231 -0.17 -8.47 6.04
N GLY A 232 -0.63 -8.00 7.20
CA GLY A 232 -1.23 -8.85 8.24
C GLY A 232 -2.48 -9.61 7.76
N VAL A 233 -3.36 -8.95 7.00
CA VAL A 233 -4.54 -9.60 6.39
C VAL A 233 -4.13 -10.66 5.37
N LEU A 234 -3.14 -10.38 4.51
CA LEU A 234 -2.62 -11.35 3.54
C LEU A 234 -1.96 -12.57 4.21
N GLU A 235 -1.21 -12.35 5.28
CA GLU A 235 -0.67 -13.45 6.10
C GLU A 235 -1.80 -14.30 6.72
N GLY A 236 -2.90 -13.67 7.14
CA GLY A 236 -4.11 -14.37 7.59
C GLY A 236 -4.75 -15.23 6.49
N PHE A 237 -4.90 -14.68 5.28
CA PHE A 237 -5.42 -15.44 4.14
C PHE A 237 -4.52 -16.62 3.76
N LYS A 238 -3.18 -16.46 3.80
CA LYS A 238 -2.24 -17.57 3.55
C LYS A 238 -2.43 -18.71 4.55
N LYS A 239 -2.51 -18.40 5.85
CA LYS A 239 -2.77 -19.40 6.90
C LYS A 239 -4.12 -20.10 6.70
N ASN A 240 -5.15 -19.35 6.31
CA ASN A 240 -6.47 -19.91 6.02
C ASN A 240 -6.45 -20.84 4.81
N GLU A 241 -5.76 -20.45 3.73
CA GLU A 241 -5.58 -21.28 2.54
C GLU A 241 -4.87 -22.61 2.88
N GLU A 242 -3.80 -22.55 3.69
CA GLU A 242 -3.09 -23.73 4.17
C GLU A 242 -3.99 -24.66 5.00
N ALA A 243 -4.80 -24.09 5.91
CA ALA A 243 -5.75 -24.86 6.71
C ALA A 243 -6.83 -25.54 5.85
N LEU A 244 -7.38 -24.84 4.86
CA LEU A 244 -8.35 -25.39 3.91
C LEU A 244 -7.74 -26.48 3.03
N LYS A 245 -6.50 -26.29 2.54
CA LYS A 245 -5.77 -27.32 1.78
C LYS A 245 -5.56 -28.58 2.62
N LYS A 246 -5.14 -28.43 3.88
CA LYS A 246 -4.98 -29.56 4.80
C LYS A 246 -6.31 -30.28 5.03
N CYS A 247 -7.39 -29.53 5.28
CA CYS A 247 -8.73 -30.10 5.46
C CYS A 247 -9.20 -30.90 4.24
N ALA A 248 -8.99 -30.38 3.02
CA ALA A 248 -9.30 -31.08 1.79
C ALA A 248 -8.47 -32.36 1.61
N GLN A 249 -7.17 -32.31 1.93
CA GLN A 249 -6.28 -33.48 1.91
C GLN A 249 -6.73 -34.55 2.91
N ASP A 250 -7.11 -34.17 4.13
CA ASP A 250 -7.60 -35.09 5.15
C ASP A 250 -8.89 -35.80 4.70
N TYR A 251 -9.83 -35.06 4.07
CA TYR A 251 -11.02 -35.68 3.50
C TYR A 251 -10.70 -36.64 2.36
N LEU A 252 -9.79 -36.27 1.45
CA LEU A 252 -9.37 -37.14 0.36
C LEU A 252 -8.72 -38.44 0.90
N ALA A 253 -7.88 -38.32 1.93
CA ALA A 253 -7.25 -39.47 2.58
C ALA A 253 -8.30 -40.40 3.22
N ARG A 254 -9.30 -39.84 3.91
CA ARG A 254 -10.39 -40.61 4.51
C ARG A 254 -11.25 -41.32 3.47
N VAL A 255 -11.60 -40.65 2.37
CA VAL A 255 -12.36 -41.26 1.27
C VAL A 255 -11.58 -42.44 0.69
N LYS A 256 -10.29 -42.28 0.40
CA LYS A 256 -9.43 -43.37 -0.11
C LYS A 256 -9.35 -44.54 0.87
N GLN A 257 -9.26 -44.27 2.17
CA GLN A 257 -9.22 -45.32 3.19
C GLN A 257 -10.54 -46.12 3.22
N GLU A 258 -11.68 -45.44 3.17
CA GLU A 258 -12.99 -46.10 3.15
C GLU A 258 -13.24 -46.84 1.82
N GLU A 259 -12.78 -46.31 0.69
CA GLU A 259 -12.81 -47.02 -0.60
C GLU A 259 -12.00 -48.32 -0.55
N GLN A 260 -10.79 -48.29 0.00
CA GLN A 260 -9.96 -49.49 0.18
C GLN A 260 -10.65 -50.50 1.10
N ARG A 261 -11.26 -50.03 2.20
CA ARG A 261 -12.01 -50.86 3.13
C ARG A 261 -13.21 -51.53 2.45
N TYR A 262 -13.95 -50.79 1.64
CA TYR A 262 -15.07 -51.30 0.88
C TYR A 262 -14.61 -52.35 -0.15
N GLN A 263 -13.54 -52.08 -0.91
CA GLN A 263 -13.00 -53.05 -1.87
C GLN A 263 -12.58 -54.35 -1.19
N ALA A 264 -11.88 -54.28 -0.06
CA ALA A 264 -11.47 -55.47 0.70
C ALA A 264 -12.69 -56.28 1.18
N LEU A 265 -13.73 -55.61 1.67
CA LEU A 265 -14.96 -56.27 2.10
C LEU A 265 -15.72 -56.90 0.92
N LYS A 266 -15.77 -56.20 -0.22
CA LYS A 266 -16.40 -56.68 -1.45
C LYS A 266 -15.74 -57.97 -1.93
N VAL A 267 -14.41 -57.97 -2.08
CA VAL A 267 -13.64 -59.14 -2.51
C VAL A 267 -13.87 -60.32 -1.57
N HIS A 268 -13.80 -60.10 -0.25
CA HIS A 268 -14.03 -61.17 0.72
C HIS A 268 -15.47 -61.73 0.70
N ALA A 269 -16.47 -60.89 0.39
CA ALA A 269 -17.86 -61.35 0.22
C ALA A 269 -18.03 -62.15 -1.08
N GLU A 270 -17.45 -61.69 -2.19
CA GLU A 270 -17.42 -62.38 -3.48
C GLU A 270 -16.75 -63.76 -3.34
N GLU A 271 -15.57 -63.84 -2.71
CA GLU A 271 -14.86 -65.09 -2.44
C GLU A 271 -15.66 -66.08 -1.57
N LYS A 272 -16.48 -65.57 -0.63
CA LYS A 272 -17.36 -66.42 0.19
C LYS A 272 -18.54 -66.95 -0.62
N LEU A 273 -19.12 -66.13 -1.49
CA LEU A 273 -20.20 -66.54 -2.39
C LEU A 273 -19.70 -67.60 -3.38
N ASP A 274 -18.53 -67.40 -3.97
CA ASP A 274 -17.94 -68.34 -4.92
C ASP A 274 -17.66 -69.69 -4.25
N ARG A 275 -17.05 -69.71 -3.06
CA ARG A 275 -16.85 -70.95 -2.29
C ARG A 275 -18.15 -71.67 -1.97
N ALA A 276 -19.19 -70.95 -1.52
CA ALA A 276 -20.49 -71.57 -1.25
C ALA A 276 -21.12 -72.14 -2.53
N ASN A 277 -20.99 -71.45 -3.67
CA ASN A 277 -21.46 -71.92 -4.96
C ASN A 277 -20.70 -73.17 -5.43
N GLU A 278 -19.38 -73.22 -5.24
CA GLU A 278 -18.55 -74.39 -5.50
C GLU A 278 -18.97 -75.59 -4.63
N GLU A 279 -19.21 -75.38 -3.32
CA GLU A 279 -19.70 -76.41 -2.41
C GLU A 279 -21.09 -76.93 -2.86
N ILE A 280 -22.01 -76.04 -3.23
CA ILE A 280 -23.33 -76.43 -3.76
C ILE A 280 -23.18 -77.25 -5.05
N ALA A 281 -22.31 -76.82 -5.98
CA ALA A 281 -22.06 -77.55 -7.22
C ALA A 281 -21.46 -78.95 -6.94
N GLN A 282 -20.54 -79.05 -5.98
CA GLN A 282 -19.93 -80.30 -5.55
C GLN A 282 -20.97 -81.25 -4.94
N VAL A 283 -21.82 -80.77 -4.03
CA VAL A 283 -22.89 -81.56 -3.41
C VAL A 283 -23.89 -82.04 -4.46
N ARG A 284 -24.30 -81.18 -5.40
CA ARG A 284 -25.20 -81.56 -6.49
C ARG A 284 -24.58 -82.61 -7.42
N SER A 285 -23.31 -82.46 -7.76
CA SER A 285 -22.57 -83.42 -8.58
C SER A 285 -22.48 -84.79 -7.88
N LYS A 286 -22.14 -84.79 -6.59
CA LYS A 286 -22.07 -86.02 -5.78
C LYS A 286 -23.43 -86.70 -5.67
N ALA A 287 -24.49 -85.97 -5.34
CA ALA A 287 -25.85 -86.50 -5.27
C ALA A 287 -26.31 -87.08 -6.62
N LYS A 288 -25.96 -86.44 -7.74
CA LYS A 288 -26.24 -86.95 -9.09
C LYS A 288 -25.49 -88.26 -9.38
N ALA A 289 -24.23 -88.36 -8.98
CA ALA A 289 -23.43 -89.58 -9.12
C ALA A 289 -23.99 -90.73 -8.26
N GLU A 290 -24.35 -90.46 -7.01
CA GLU A 290 -24.98 -91.43 -6.10
C GLU A 290 -26.35 -91.89 -6.62
N SER A 291 -27.20 -90.96 -7.09
CA SER A 291 -28.48 -91.28 -7.71
C SER A 291 -28.32 -92.17 -8.95
N ALA A 292 -27.35 -91.87 -9.81
CA ALA A 292 -27.04 -92.70 -10.99
C ALA A 292 -26.58 -94.12 -10.58
N ALA A 293 -25.74 -94.24 -9.55
CA ALA A 293 -25.30 -95.53 -9.02
C ALA A 293 -26.46 -96.35 -8.44
N LEU A 294 -27.33 -95.73 -7.64
CA LEU A 294 -28.53 -96.37 -7.08
C LEU A 294 -29.52 -96.78 -8.19
N HIS A 295 -29.72 -95.93 -9.20
CA HIS A 295 -30.59 -96.25 -10.33
C HIS A 295 -30.05 -97.43 -11.16
N ALA A 296 -28.73 -97.50 -11.37
CA ALA A 296 -28.09 -98.66 -12.00
C ALA A 296 -28.23 -99.93 -11.15
N GLY A 297 -28.07 -99.83 -9.82
CA GLY A 297 -28.29 -100.94 -8.88
C GLY A 297 -29.74 -101.44 -8.89
N LEU A 298 -30.71 -100.53 -8.86
CA LEU A 298 -32.14 -100.84 -8.94
C LEU A 298 -32.47 -101.60 -10.23
N ARG A 299 -31.97 -101.13 -11.39
CA ARG A 299 -32.16 -101.84 -12.66
C ARG A 299 -31.59 -103.25 -12.64
N LYS A 300 -30.41 -103.45 -12.06
CA LYS A 300 -29.79 -104.78 -11.96
C LYS A 300 -30.65 -105.74 -11.14
N GLU A 301 -31.17 -105.30 -10.00
CA GLU A 301 -32.05 -106.13 -9.17
C GLU A 301 -33.42 -106.35 -9.83
N GLN A 302 -33.99 -105.34 -10.50
CA GLN A 302 -35.21 -105.50 -11.31
C GLN A 302 -35.04 -106.59 -12.37
N MET A 303 -33.96 -106.56 -13.15
CA MET A 303 -33.66 -107.60 -14.14
C MET A 303 -33.51 -109.00 -13.52
N LYS A 304 -32.96 -109.09 -12.30
CA LYS A 304 -32.81 -110.36 -11.57
C LYS A 304 -34.16 -110.89 -11.11
N VAL A 305 -35.03 -110.03 -10.57
CA VAL A 305 -36.40 -110.39 -10.19
C VAL A 305 -37.18 -110.89 -11.41
N GLU A 306 -37.19 -110.13 -12.51
CA GLU A 306 -37.85 -110.54 -13.76
C GLU A 306 -37.33 -111.90 -14.27
N SER A 307 -36.02 -112.17 -14.10
CA SER A 307 -35.44 -113.46 -14.46
C SER A 307 -35.92 -114.60 -13.57
N LEU A 308 -36.00 -114.37 -12.26
CA LEU A 308 -36.48 -115.36 -11.29
C LEU A 308 -37.98 -115.62 -11.46
N GLU A 309 -38.79 -114.58 -11.71
CA GLU A 309 -40.21 -114.70 -12.00
C GLU A 309 -40.45 -115.54 -13.26
N ARG A 310 -39.69 -115.31 -14.34
CA ARG A 310 -39.74 -116.15 -15.55
C ARG A 310 -39.39 -117.61 -15.27
N ALA A 311 -38.34 -117.87 -14.48
CA ALA A 311 -37.96 -119.24 -14.11
C ALA A 311 -39.03 -119.92 -13.24
N LEU A 312 -39.64 -119.18 -12.31
CA LEU A 312 -40.72 -119.65 -11.45
C LEU A 312 -41.98 -119.98 -12.28
N GLN A 313 -42.34 -119.13 -13.24
CA GLN A 313 -43.44 -119.40 -14.19
C GLN A 313 -43.19 -120.68 -15.00
N GLN A 314 -41.96 -120.87 -15.51
CA GLN A 314 -41.59 -122.09 -16.22
C GLN A 314 -41.72 -123.33 -15.33
N LYS A 315 -41.27 -123.26 -14.07
CA LYS A 315 -41.42 -124.36 -13.11
C LYS A 315 -42.87 -124.66 -12.77
N ASN A 316 -43.71 -123.64 -12.62
CA ASN A 316 -45.16 -123.84 -12.42
C ASN A 316 -45.80 -124.52 -13.64
N GLN A 317 -45.44 -124.13 -14.87
CA GLN A 317 -45.91 -124.80 -16.09
C GLN A 317 -45.49 -126.27 -16.12
N GLU A 318 -44.23 -126.58 -15.81
CA GLU A 318 -43.75 -127.97 -15.70
C GLU A 318 -44.53 -128.77 -14.64
N ILE A 319 -44.82 -128.17 -13.48
CA ILE A 319 -45.65 -128.80 -12.43
C ILE A 319 -47.07 -129.04 -12.96
N GLU A 320 -47.70 -128.05 -13.59
CA GLU A 320 -49.04 -128.20 -14.18
C GLU A 320 -49.08 -129.32 -15.23
N GLU A 321 -48.04 -129.44 -16.06
CA GLU A 321 -47.89 -130.54 -17.03
C GLU A 321 -47.73 -131.90 -16.34
N LEU A 322 -46.86 -131.99 -15.31
CA LEU A 322 -46.69 -133.21 -14.51
C LEU A 322 -47.99 -133.61 -13.80
N THR A 323 -48.71 -132.65 -13.23
CA THR A 323 -50.01 -132.88 -12.59
C THR A 323 -51.02 -133.38 -13.62
N LYS A 324 -51.08 -132.79 -14.83
CA LYS A 324 -51.94 -133.30 -15.92
C LYS A 324 -51.61 -134.75 -16.28
N ILE A 325 -50.34 -135.12 -16.41
CA ILE A 325 -49.93 -136.51 -16.69
C ILE A 325 -50.35 -137.44 -15.54
N CYS A 326 -50.16 -137.02 -14.29
CA CYS A 326 -50.61 -137.77 -13.12
C CYS A 326 -52.13 -137.95 -13.10
N ASP A 327 -52.90 -136.90 -13.35
CA ASP A 327 -54.37 -136.95 -13.44
C ASP A 327 -54.85 -137.84 -14.59
N GLU A 328 -54.17 -137.79 -15.75
CA GLU A 328 -54.43 -138.70 -16.88
C GLU A 328 -54.16 -140.17 -16.52
N LEU A 329 -53.11 -140.45 -15.75
CA LEU A 329 -52.80 -141.78 -15.23
C LEU A 329 -53.87 -142.26 -14.23
N ILE A 330 -54.27 -141.40 -13.29
CA ILE A 330 -55.37 -141.69 -12.34
C ILE A 330 -56.67 -141.96 -13.10
N ALA A 331 -57.00 -141.16 -14.12
CA ALA A 331 -58.20 -141.35 -14.94
C ALA A 331 -58.15 -142.64 -15.78
N LYS A 332 -56.96 -143.14 -16.16
CA LYS A 332 -56.77 -144.45 -16.81
C LYS A 332 -56.89 -145.61 -15.83
N LEU A 333 -56.43 -145.45 -14.59
CA LEU A 333 -56.54 -146.47 -13.52
C LEU A 333 -57.92 -146.49 -12.83
N GLY A 334 -58.68 -145.40 -12.85
CA GLY A 334 -60.06 -145.33 -12.32
C GLY A 334 -61.14 -145.83 -13.30
N LYS A 335 -60.76 -146.27 -14.51
CA LYS A 335 -61.66 -146.83 -15.53
C LYS A 335 -61.50 -148.35 -15.72
N THR A 336 -60.75 -149.02 -14.85
CA THR A 336 -60.73 -150.48 -14.75
C THR A 336 -61.80 -150.94 -13.75
N ASP A 337 -63.03 -151.04 -14.22
CA ASP A 337 -64.09 -151.94 -13.75
C ASP A 337 -64.74 -152.58 -15.00
#